data_AF-A0A315AAS3-F1
#
_entry.id   AF-A0A315AAS3-F1
#
_cell.length_a   1.000
_cell.length_b   1.000
_cell.length_c   1.000
_cell.angle_alpha   90.00
_cell.angle_beta   90.00
_cell.angle_gamma   90.00
#
_symmetry.space_group_name_H-M   'P 1'
#
loop_
_entity.id
_entity.type
_entity.pdbx_description
1 polymer ?
#
loop_
_entity_poly.entity_id
_entity_poly.type
_entity_poly.pdbx_seq_one_letter_code
_entity_poly.pdbx_strand_id
1 'polypeptide(L)'
;MWSHGEHWLRGEFIGEGSFGSVFLATPKKRRRGEFSRMVNLPAVMAVKSAKVSASESIEHEAEVLFEIKGCPFVIERFGEETTTTDKGDKVYNLLLEFASGGNP
;
A
#
# COMPACT_ATOMS: atom_id res chain seq x y z
N MET A 1 -5.67 14.68 5.83
CA MET A 1 -5.58 13.32 6.42
C MET A 1 -5.35 12.33 5.28
N TRP A 2 -4.55 11.28 5.50
CA TRP A 2 -4.35 10.25 4.47
C TRP A 2 -5.67 9.57 4.10
N SER A 3 -5.85 9.22 2.83
CA SER A 3 -7.07 8.57 2.34
C SER A 3 -6.93 7.03 2.30
N HIS A 4 -8.07 6.35 2.21
CA HIS A 4 -8.16 4.91 1.94
C HIS A 4 -8.25 4.69 0.42
N GLY A 5 -7.91 3.48 -0.04
CA GLY A 5 -8.11 3.11 -1.45
C GLY A 5 -9.49 2.54 -1.73
N GLU A 6 -9.74 2.16 -2.97
CA GLU A 6 -10.99 1.56 -3.45
C GLU A 6 -11.29 0.23 -2.75
N HIS A 7 -10.28 -0.63 -2.58
CA HIS A 7 -10.46 -1.99 -2.05
C HIS A 7 -9.83 -2.24 -0.67
N TRP A 8 -9.23 -1.23 -0.05
CA TRP A 8 -8.57 -1.35 1.25
C TRP A 8 -8.81 -0.14 2.15
N LEU A 9 -8.66 -0.36 3.45
CA LEU A 9 -8.77 0.63 4.51
C LEU A 9 -7.39 0.84 5.13
N ARG A 10 -6.91 2.08 5.06
CA ARG A 10 -5.75 2.53 5.83
C ARG A 10 -6.04 2.43 7.32
N GLY A 11 -5.13 1.83 8.06
CA GLY A 11 -5.12 1.72 9.51
C GLY A 11 -4.02 2.58 10.13
N GLU A 12 -3.40 2.02 11.17
CA GLU A 12 -2.43 2.71 12.02
C GLU A 12 -1.14 3.06 11.27
N PHE A 13 -0.54 4.19 11.64
CA PHE A 13 0.81 4.56 11.21
C PHE A 13 1.83 3.65 11.90
N ILE A 14 2.76 3.07 11.13
CA ILE A 14 3.76 2.13 11.65
C ILE A 14 5.20 2.53 11.37
N GLY A 15 5.45 3.57 10.57
CA GLY A 15 6.80 4.08 10.35
C GLY A 15 6.87 5.19 9.32
N GLU A 16 7.94 5.98 9.36
CA GLU A 16 8.22 7.03 8.39
C GLU A 16 9.71 7.00 8.03
N GLY A 17 9.98 7.21 6.75
CA GLY A 17 11.33 7.39 6.24
C GLY A 17 11.37 8.54 5.24
N SER A 18 12.53 8.77 4.66
CA SER A 18 12.76 9.90 3.75
C SER A 18 11.85 9.91 2.50
N PHE A 19 11.33 8.73 2.11
CA PHE A 19 10.56 8.54 0.88
C PHE A 19 9.08 8.28 1.12
N GLY A 20 8.59 8.51 2.34
CA GLY A 20 7.17 8.40 2.66
C GLY A 20 6.88 7.77 4.00
N SER A 21 5.58 7.63 4.26
CA SER A 21 5.03 7.11 5.51
C SER A 21 4.40 5.74 5.26
N VAL A 22 4.55 4.82 6.20
CA VAL A 22 4.05 3.45 6.15
C VAL A 22 2.91 3.29 7.16
N PHE A 23 1.85 2.64 6.72
CA PHE A 23 0.64 2.38 7.50
C PHE A 23 0.26 0.91 7.40
N LEU A 24 -0.37 0.38 8.44
CA LEU A 24 -1.17 -0.83 8.29
C LEU A 24 -2.35 -0.57 7.35
N ALA A 25 -2.81 -1.62 6.69
CA ALA A 25 -4.05 -1.61 5.94
C ALA A 25 -4.73 -2.97 5.97
N THR A 26 -6.05 -2.96 5.81
CA THR A 26 -6.87 -4.16 5.73
C THR A 26 -7.80 -4.09 4.50
N PRO A 27 -8.18 -5.23 3.89
CA PRO A 27 -9.14 -5.21 2.79
C PRO A 27 -10.51 -4.70 3.24
N LYS A 28 -11.21 -3.96 2.38
CA LYS A 28 -12.61 -3.61 2.64
C LYS A 28 -13.46 -4.88 2.68
N LYS A 29 -14.44 -4.91 3.60
CA LYS A 29 -15.42 -6.00 3.65
C LYS A 29 -16.13 -6.11 2.31
N ARG A 30 -16.17 -7.32 1.75
CA ARG A 30 -16.92 -7.59 0.51
C ARG A 30 -18.38 -7.21 0.69
N ARG A 31 -18.91 -6.41 -0.23
CA ARG A 31 -20.36 -6.29 -0.37
C ARG A 31 -20.88 -7.56 -1.01
N ARG A 32 -21.92 -8.15 -0.42
CA ARG A 32 -22.54 -9.39 -0.91
C ARG A 32 -23.03 -9.14 -2.35
N GLY A 33 -22.50 -9.89 -3.33
CA GLY A 33 -22.87 -9.77 -4.75
C GLY A 33 -21.88 -9.04 -5.66
N GLU A 34 -20.77 -8.50 -5.12
CA GLU A 34 -19.76 -7.80 -5.92
C GLU A 34 -18.71 -8.78 -6.48
N PHE A 35 -18.84 -9.14 -7.76
CA PHE A 35 -17.86 -9.93 -8.52
C PHE A 35 -16.68 -9.05 -9.00
N SER A 36 -16.10 -8.23 -8.11
CA SER A 36 -14.92 -7.45 -8.49
C SER A 36 -13.73 -8.39 -8.69
N ARG A 37 -13.06 -8.26 -9.84
CA ARG A 37 -11.84 -9.00 -10.22
C ARG A 37 -10.86 -8.96 -9.04
N MET A 38 -10.72 -10.11 -8.37
CA MET A 38 -10.03 -10.25 -7.10
C MET A 38 -8.58 -9.77 -7.19
N VAL A 39 -8.28 -8.62 -6.59
CA VAL A 39 -6.98 -8.47 -5.92
C VAL A 39 -7.11 -9.30 -4.64
N ASN A 40 -6.43 -10.45 -4.58
CA ASN A 40 -6.35 -11.28 -3.38
C ASN A 40 -5.48 -10.57 -2.34
N LEU A 41 -5.99 -9.47 -1.78
CA LEU A 41 -5.32 -8.75 -0.72
C LEU A 41 -5.35 -9.60 0.56
N PRO A 42 -4.22 -9.72 1.28
CA PRO A 42 -4.16 -10.44 2.55
C PRO A 42 -4.96 -9.71 3.63
N ALA A 43 -5.27 -10.39 4.73
CA ALA A 43 -6.06 -9.83 5.83
C ALA A 43 -5.44 -8.57 6.45
N VAL A 44 -4.11 -8.50 6.46
CA VAL A 44 -3.31 -7.35 6.90
C VAL A 44 -2.19 -7.15 5.88
N MET A 45 -1.94 -5.89 5.54
CA MET A 45 -0.86 -5.47 4.65
C MET A 45 -0.27 -4.14 5.11
N ALA A 46 0.88 -3.79 4.56
CA ALA A 46 1.47 -2.47 4.72
C ALA A 46 1.15 -1.61 3.49
N VAL A 47 0.96 -0.31 3.71
CA VAL A 47 0.81 0.68 2.64
C VAL A 47 1.84 1.77 2.86
N LYS A 48 2.79 1.86 1.93
CA LYS A 48 3.75 2.95 1.88
C LYS A 48 3.19 4.06 0.99
N SER A 49 3.24 5.29 1.49
CA SER A 49 2.58 6.43 0.85
C SER A 49 3.48 7.63 0.72
N ALA A 50 3.43 8.26 -0.44
CA ALA A 50 4.10 9.53 -0.72
C ALA A 50 3.17 10.44 -1.53
N LYS A 51 3.37 11.75 -1.44
CA LYS A 51 2.72 12.69 -2.39
C LYS A 51 3.19 12.35 -3.80
N VAL A 52 2.30 12.46 -4.78
CA VAL A 52 2.66 12.20 -6.19
C VAL A 52 3.81 13.09 -6.67
N SER A 53 3.96 14.30 -6.10
CA SER A 53 5.09 15.19 -6.40
C SER A 53 6.45 14.68 -5.90
N ALA A 54 6.47 13.62 -5.08
CA ALA A 54 7.65 13.04 -4.46
C ALA A 54 7.61 11.50 -4.53
N SER A 55 6.84 10.92 -5.46
CA SER A 55 6.63 9.48 -5.54
C SER A 55 7.65 8.73 -6.42
N GLU A 56 8.58 9.43 -7.08
CA GLU A 56 9.56 8.81 -7.99
C GLU A 56 10.29 7.62 -7.35
N SER A 57 10.76 7.76 -6.10
CA SER A 57 11.47 6.68 -5.41
C SER A 57 10.57 5.49 -5.05
N ILE A 58 9.31 5.73 -4.68
CA ILE A 58 8.37 4.66 -4.32
C ILE A 58 7.79 3.97 -5.56
N GLU A 59 7.65 4.69 -6.67
CA GLU A 59 7.29 4.11 -7.98
C GLU A 59 8.40 3.19 -8.47
N HIS A 60 9.66 3.64 -8.40
CA HIS A 60 10.80 2.78 -8.74
C HIS A 60 10.89 1.54 -7.85
N GLU A 61 10.64 1.68 -6.55
CA GLU A 61 10.53 0.53 -5.63
C GLU A 61 9.43 -0.45 -6.06
N ALA A 62 8.28 0.06 -6.51
CA ALA A 62 7.18 -0.76 -7.00
C ALA A 62 7.56 -1.56 -8.25
N GLU A 63 8.32 -0.97 -9.17
CA GLU A 63 8.86 -1.62 -10.36
C GLU A 63 9.83 -2.75 -10.00
N VAL A 64 10.83 -2.45 -9.15
CA VAL A 64 11.82 -3.44 -8.72
C VAL A 64 11.14 -4.62 -8.02
N LEU A 65 10.20 -4.36 -7.09
CA LEU A 65 9.46 -5.42 -6.39
C LEU A 65 8.57 -6.23 -7.33
N PHE A 66 8.08 -5.63 -8.41
CA PHE A 66 7.32 -6.35 -9.43
C PHE A 66 8.21 -7.31 -10.23
N GLU A 67 9.44 -6.90 -10.57
CA GLU A 67 10.40 -7.75 -11.30
C GLU A 67 10.85 -8.98 -10.51
N ILE A 68 11.05 -8.82 -9.19
CA ILE A 68 11.51 -9.91 -8.30
C ILE A 68 10.36 -10.62 -7.58
N LYS A 69 9.14 -10.56 -8.13
CA LYS A 69 7.97 -11.21 -7.56
C LYS A 69 8.18 -12.72 -7.39
N GLY A 70 7.82 -13.23 -6.22
CA GLY A 70 7.90 -14.66 -5.89
C GLY A 70 9.19 -15.08 -5.21
N CYS A 71 10.13 -14.16 -4.97
CA CYS A 71 11.29 -14.43 -4.13
C CYS A 71 10.89 -14.61 -2.66
N PRO A 72 11.19 -15.75 -2.01
CA PRO A 72 10.64 -16.11 -0.69
C PRO A 72 11.15 -15.27 0.50
N PHE A 73 12.10 -14.36 0.29
CA PHE A 73 12.69 -13.51 1.32
C PHE A 73 12.60 -12.02 0.99
N VAL A 74 11.82 -11.66 -0.01
CA VAL A 74 11.57 -10.29 -0.42
C VAL A 74 10.11 -9.99 -0.16
N ILE A 75 9.84 -8.82 0.43
CA ILE A 75 8.48 -8.32 0.67
C ILE A 75 7.67 -8.36 -0.62
N GLU A 76 6.52 -9.04 -0.61
CA GLU A 76 5.67 -9.10 -1.79
C GLU A 76 4.95 -7.77 -2.04
N ARG A 77 4.86 -7.38 -3.32
CA ARG A 77 4.08 -6.22 -3.79
C ARG A 77 2.73 -6.70 -4.31
N PHE A 78 1.65 -6.21 -3.69
CA PHE A 78 0.28 -6.57 -4.06
C PHE A 78 -0.32 -5.66 -5.12
N GLY A 79 0.16 -4.42 -5.23
CA GLY A 79 -0.30 -3.45 -6.21
C GLY A 79 -0.03 -2.01 -5.77
N GLU A 80 -0.57 -1.07 -6.55
CA GLU A 80 -0.41 0.35 -6.32
C GLU A 80 -1.71 1.11 -6.62
N GLU A 81 -1.92 2.22 -5.94
CA GLU A 81 -3.14 3.02 -6.10
C GLU A 81 -2.86 4.51 -5.79
N THR A 82 -3.34 5.41 -6.65
CA THR A 82 -3.32 6.84 -6.35
C THR A 82 -4.65 7.25 -5.72
N THR A 83 -4.59 7.81 -4.52
CA THR A 83 -5.76 8.30 -3.77
C THR A 83 -5.72 9.83 -3.63
N THR A 84 -6.89 10.45 -3.52
CA THR A 84 -7.01 11.88 -3.21
C THR A 84 -7.35 12.07 -1.74
N THR A 85 -6.60 12.93 -1.05
CA THR A 85 -6.87 13.30 0.35
C THR A 85 -8.08 14.23 0.46
N ASP A 86 -8.59 14.41 1.68
CA ASP A 86 -9.58 15.42 2.05
C ASP A 86 -9.21 16.85 1.60
N LYS A 87 -7.91 17.15 1.52
CA LYS A 87 -7.37 18.44 1.08
C LYS A 87 -7.16 18.55 -0.43
N GLY A 88 -7.48 17.50 -1.19
CA GLY A 88 -7.27 17.47 -2.64
C GLY A 88 -5.86 17.04 -3.07
N ASP A 89 -4.93 16.78 -2.14
CA ASP A 89 -3.61 16.28 -2.47
C ASP A 89 -3.69 14.86 -3.03
N LYS A 90 -3.00 14.59 -4.13
CA LYS A 90 -2.82 13.24 -4.67
C LYS A 90 -1.68 12.52 -3.97
N VAL A 91 -1.94 11.30 -3.53
CA VAL A 91 -1.01 10.42 -2.83
C VAL A 91 -0.90 9.13 -3.60
N TYR A 92 0.33 8.76 -3.93
CA TYR A 92 0.66 7.44 -4.47
C TYR A 92 0.81 6.46 -3.31
N ASN A 93 0.23 5.28 -3.44
CA ASN A 93 0.22 4.23 -2.42
C ASN A 93 0.73 2.93 -3.01
N LEU A 94 1.74 2.34 -2.36
CA LEU A 94 2.26 1.03 -2.68
C LEU A 94 1.79 0.03 -1.62
N LEU A 95 1.09 -1.02 -2.05
CA LEU A 95 0.57 -2.08 -1.18
C LEU A 95 1.60 -3.22 -1.11
N LEU A 96 2.01 -3.53 0.12
CA LEU A 96 3.11 -4.42 0.43
C LEU A 96 2.71 -5.47 1.47
N GLU A 97 3.40 -6.60 1.48
CA GLU A 97 3.37 -7.55 2.57
C GLU A 97 3.72 -6.86 3.90
N PHE A 98 2.95 -7.17 4.95
CA PHE A 98 3.26 -6.71 6.30
C PHE A 98 4.17 -7.72 7.00
N ALA A 99 5.44 -7.36 7.21
CA ALA A 99 6.38 -8.15 8.00
C ALA A 99 6.38 -7.66 9.46
N SER A 100 5.83 -8.47 10.36
CA SER A 100 5.73 -8.15 11.80
C SER A 100 7.04 -8.27 12.59
N GLY A 101 8.11 -8.75 11.95
CA GLY A 101 9.39 -9.08 12.61
C GLY A 101 10.34 -7.90 12.82
N GLY A 102 10.00 -6.70 12.33
CA GLY A 102 10.81 -5.50 12.56
C GLY A 102 10.59 -4.96 13.97
N ASN A 103 11.61 -5.04 14.82
CA ASN A 103 11.65 -4.26 16.06
C ASN A 103 12.16 -2.84 15.74
N PRO A 104 11.61 -1.78 16.36
CA PRO A 104 12.09 -0.41 16.20
C PRO A 104 13.55 -0.20 16.62
#